data_AF-A0A7W4C5H2-F1
#
_entry.id   AF-A0A7W4C5H2-F1
#
_cell.length_a   1.000
_cell.length_b   1.000
_cell.length_c   1.000
_cell.angle_alpha   90.00
_cell.angle_beta   90.00
_cell.angle_gamma   90.00
#
_symmetry.space_group_name_H-M   'P 1'
#
loop_
_entity.id
_entity.type
_entity.pdbx_description
1 polymer ?
#
loop_
_entity_poly.entity_id
_entity_poly.type
_entity_poly.pdbx_seq_one_letter_code
_entity_poly.pdbx_strand_id
1 'polypeptide(L)'
;MRLLILPALIMLSLLGCNSHSTTIQIAPQVTHQQTQIDTELQAIIDQSWALNLAYSPELAASLGDASVAAKLDDLSAETLAEKNQQTLQILHTLKQLDRKNLSKSDVINAKILQEQLQNEVDMYRFHDHYLPITAESGFHAYIASIAKARFNSIEDYQHYLAKLKQLPRYFAQQTYWLKQGLASGITPAKITLNGFE
;
A
#
# COMPACT_ATOMS: atom_id res chain seq x y z
N MET A 1 -77.20 33.15 2.29
CA MET A 1 -77.84 33.88 3.41
C MET A 1 -76.83 34.85 4.00
N ARG A 2 -77.29 36.09 4.21
CA ARG A 2 -76.63 37.28 4.76
C ARG A 2 -75.90 37.01 6.10
N LEU A 3 -74.65 37.47 6.34
CA LEU A 3 -74.11 38.84 6.59
C LEU A 3 -73.94 39.09 8.12
N LEU A 4 -72.96 39.96 8.47
CA LEU A 4 -72.67 40.69 9.74
C LEU A 4 -71.30 40.33 10.36
N ILE A 5 -70.18 41.04 10.09
CA ILE A 5 -69.71 42.41 10.43
C ILE A 5 -69.03 42.51 11.83
N LEU A 6 -67.68 42.67 11.82
CA LEU A 6 -66.73 43.60 12.53
C LEU A 6 -66.96 44.03 14.01
N PRO A 7 -65.96 44.60 14.78
CA PRO A 7 -64.71 45.27 14.34
C PRO A 7 -63.44 45.15 15.27
N ALA A 8 -62.34 45.74 14.75
CA ALA A 8 -61.29 46.56 15.43
C ALA A 8 -60.32 45.90 16.44
N LEU A 9 -59.02 45.81 16.13
CA LEU A 9 -57.95 46.85 16.14
C LEU A 9 -57.17 46.79 17.47
N ILE A 10 -55.87 46.45 17.43
CA ILE A 10 -54.78 47.12 18.16
C ILE A 10 -53.43 46.58 17.67
N MET A 11 -52.65 47.50 17.14
CA MET A 11 -51.23 47.44 16.78
C MET A 11 -50.38 47.44 18.06
N LEU A 12 -49.36 46.56 18.14
CA LEU A 12 -48.20 46.81 19.00
C LEU A 12 -46.93 46.27 18.33
N SER A 13 -46.07 47.21 17.95
CA SER A 13 -44.74 47.07 17.39
C SER A 13 -43.74 46.45 18.37
N LEU A 14 -42.90 45.51 17.92
CA LEU A 14 -41.65 45.15 18.59
C LEU A 14 -40.48 45.09 17.60
N LEU A 15 -39.35 45.56 18.11
CA LEU A 15 -38.17 46.04 17.39
C LEU A 15 -37.34 44.93 16.74
N GLY A 16 -36.68 45.29 15.65
CA GLY A 16 -35.80 44.42 14.88
C GLY A 16 -34.51 44.03 15.61
N CYS A 17 -34.07 42.80 15.36
CA CYS A 17 -32.71 42.35 15.63
C CYS A 17 -31.86 42.62 14.38
N ASN A 18 -30.88 43.52 14.49
CA ASN A 18 -29.82 43.67 13.49
C ASN A 18 -28.81 42.53 13.69
N SER A 19 -28.87 41.51 12.84
CA SER A 19 -27.79 40.53 12.73
C SER A 19 -26.59 41.19 12.05
N HIS A 20 -25.57 41.55 12.82
CA HIS A 20 -24.27 41.88 12.27
C HIS A 20 -23.63 40.59 11.75
N SER A 21 -23.66 40.41 10.42
CA SER A 21 -22.85 39.40 9.75
C SER A 21 -21.40 39.84 9.78
N THR A 22 -20.62 39.32 10.73
CA THR A 22 -19.17 39.40 10.66
C THR A 22 -18.71 38.51 9.51
N THR A 23 -18.27 39.12 8.41
CA THR A 23 -17.60 38.40 7.32
C THR A 23 -16.29 37.84 7.85
N ILE A 24 -16.27 36.55 8.18
CA ILE A 24 -15.02 35.81 8.35
C ILE A 24 -14.40 35.73 6.95
N GLN A 25 -13.33 36.49 6.74
CA GLN A 25 -12.52 36.39 5.54
C GLN A 25 -11.77 35.06 5.59
N ILE A 26 -12.37 34.03 5.01
CA ILE A 26 -11.74 32.73 4.79
C ILE A 26 -10.48 33.02 3.95
N ALA A 27 -9.30 32.68 4.49
CA ALA A 27 -8.05 32.70 3.74
C ALA A 27 -8.26 32.01 2.38
N PRO A 28 -7.59 32.44 1.30
CA PRO A 28 -7.76 31.80 0.00
C PRO A 28 -7.60 30.29 0.20
N GLN A 29 -8.64 29.55 -0.17
CA GLN A 29 -8.56 28.10 -0.17
C GLN A 29 -7.32 27.73 -0.97
N VAL A 30 -6.40 26.99 -0.36
CA VAL A 30 -5.35 26.30 -1.10
C VAL A 30 -6.11 25.37 -2.03
N THR A 31 -6.37 25.85 -3.23
CA THR A 31 -6.89 25.02 -4.30
C THR A 31 -5.74 24.07 -4.58
N HIS A 32 -5.81 22.85 -4.06
CA HIS A 32 -5.05 21.74 -4.60
C HIS A 32 -5.53 21.59 -6.04
N GLN A 33 -4.95 22.36 -6.97
CA GLN A 33 -4.99 22.02 -8.37
C GLN A 33 -4.29 20.67 -8.44
N GLN A 34 -5.09 19.61 -8.55
CA GLN A 34 -4.63 18.28 -8.90
C GLN A 34 -3.92 18.45 -10.24
N THR A 35 -2.60 18.66 -10.19
CA THR A 35 -1.81 18.79 -11.39
C THR A 35 -1.81 17.39 -11.99
N GLN A 36 -2.40 17.24 -13.18
CA GLN A 36 -2.42 15.95 -13.87
C GLN A 36 -0.98 15.45 -13.97
N ILE A 37 -0.70 14.28 -13.42
CA ILE A 37 0.62 13.66 -13.47
C ILE A 37 0.98 13.45 -14.93
N ASP A 38 2.24 13.70 -15.28
CA ASP A 38 2.77 13.39 -16.60
C ASP A 38 2.46 11.94 -17.01
N THR A 39 1.97 11.74 -18.24
CA THR A 39 1.46 10.44 -18.71
C THR A 39 2.54 9.35 -18.70
N GLU A 40 3.78 9.69 -19.03
CA GLU A 40 4.88 8.72 -19.03
C GLU A 40 5.26 8.34 -17.59
N LEU A 41 5.36 9.33 -16.70
CA LEU A 41 5.57 9.08 -15.28
C LEU A 41 4.45 8.24 -14.67
N GLN A 42 3.19 8.55 -14.97
CA GLN A 42 2.03 7.81 -14.47
C GLN A 42 2.08 6.34 -14.91
N ALA A 43 2.42 6.07 -16.17
CA ALA A 43 2.55 4.70 -16.66
C ALA A 43 3.64 3.90 -15.92
N ILE A 44 4.77 4.54 -15.58
CA ILE A 44 5.85 3.90 -14.81
C ILE A 44 5.40 3.62 -13.36
N ILE A 45 4.69 4.56 -12.73
CA ILE A 45 4.08 4.37 -11.40
C ILE A 45 3.12 3.20 -11.43
N ASP A 46 2.22 3.15 -12.42
CA ASP A 46 1.22 2.08 -12.57
C ASP A 46 1.88 0.72 -12.79
N GLN A 47 2.96 0.67 -13.60
CA GLN A 47 3.72 -0.56 -13.83
C GLN A 47 4.41 -1.06 -12.56
N SER A 48 5.02 -0.15 -11.78
CA SER A 48 5.61 -0.50 -10.49
C SER A 48 4.56 -1.01 -9.51
N TRP A 49 3.39 -0.38 -9.48
CA TRP A 49 2.30 -0.80 -8.62
C TRP A 49 1.75 -2.17 -9.01
N ALA A 50 1.51 -2.39 -10.30
CA ALA A 50 1.06 -3.68 -10.82
C ALA A 50 2.05 -4.81 -10.49
N LEU A 51 3.36 -4.55 -10.61
CA LEU A 51 4.39 -5.50 -10.22
C LEU A 51 4.30 -5.84 -8.73
N ASN A 52 4.15 -4.82 -7.86
CA ASN A 52 4.01 -5.05 -6.43
C ASN A 52 2.79 -5.90 -6.07
N LEU A 53 1.65 -5.68 -6.72
CA LEU A 53 0.45 -6.49 -6.52
C LEU A 53 0.64 -7.93 -7.02
N ALA A 54 1.26 -8.12 -8.19
CA ALA A 54 1.49 -9.44 -8.77
C ALA A 54 2.34 -10.35 -7.87
N TYR A 55 3.31 -9.77 -7.15
CA TYR A 55 4.21 -10.50 -6.25
C TYR A 55 3.83 -10.41 -4.77
N SER A 56 2.66 -9.83 -4.44
CA SER A 56 2.14 -9.75 -3.07
C SER A 56 0.65 -10.12 -3.02
N PRO A 57 0.30 -11.41 -3.13
CA PRO A 57 -1.09 -11.88 -3.07
C PRO A 57 -1.89 -11.39 -1.86
N GLU A 58 -1.25 -11.27 -0.70
CA GLU A 58 -1.91 -10.74 0.50
C GLU A 58 -2.36 -9.28 0.31
N LEU A 59 -1.46 -8.43 -0.21
CA LEU A 59 -1.76 -7.04 -0.51
C LEU A 59 -2.86 -6.93 -1.57
N ALA A 60 -2.74 -7.65 -2.68
CA ALA A 60 -3.74 -7.65 -3.75
C ALA A 60 -5.12 -8.09 -3.24
N ALA A 61 -5.19 -9.14 -2.42
CA ALA A 61 -6.42 -9.59 -1.79
C ALA A 61 -7.00 -8.54 -0.81
N SER A 62 -6.15 -7.85 -0.04
CA SER A 62 -6.59 -6.78 0.87
C SER A 62 -7.21 -5.59 0.13
N LEU A 63 -6.84 -5.39 -1.13
CA LEU A 63 -7.37 -4.36 -2.03
C LEU A 63 -8.57 -4.85 -2.85
N GLY A 64 -9.04 -6.08 -2.62
CA GLY A 64 -10.26 -6.62 -3.21
C GLY A 64 -10.06 -7.62 -4.35
N ASP A 65 -8.82 -8.00 -4.69
CA ASP A 65 -8.59 -9.08 -5.66
C ASP A 65 -8.83 -10.46 -5.03
N ALA A 66 -10.07 -10.93 -5.12
CA ALA A 66 -10.45 -12.24 -4.61
C ALA A 66 -9.73 -13.40 -5.34
N SER A 67 -9.24 -13.20 -6.58
CA SER A 67 -8.63 -14.28 -7.37
C SER A 67 -7.30 -14.79 -6.80
N VAL A 68 -6.65 -13.98 -5.97
CA VAL A 68 -5.39 -14.31 -5.29
C VAL A 68 -5.54 -14.49 -3.78
N ALA A 69 -6.76 -14.32 -3.25
CA ALA A 69 -7.03 -14.39 -1.81
C ALA A 69 -6.69 -15.74 -1.17
N ALA A 70 -6.62 -16.82 -1.96
CA ALA A 70 -6.23 -18.16 -1.52
C ALA A 70 -4.71 -18.41 -1.51
N LYS A 71 -3.87 -17.46 -1.93
CA LYS A 71 -2.44 -17.67 -2.17
C LYS A 71 -1.58 -17.14 -1.02
N LEU A 72 -0.43 -17.76 -0.82
CA LEU A 72 0.72 -17.19 -0.11
C LEU A 72 1.77 -16.78 -1.14
N ASP A 73 2.66 -15.87 -0.76
CA ASP A 73 3.79 -15.44 -1.58
C ASP A 73 4.58 -16.64 -2.13
N ASP A 74 5.10 -16.49 -3.34
CA ASP A 74 6.06 -17.42 -3.92
C ASP A 74 7.47 -16.83 -3.79
N LEU A 75 8.24 -17.45 -2.91
CA LEU A 75 9.59 -17.03 -2.57
C LEU A 75 10.63 -17.97 -3.19
N SER A 76 10.30 -18.65 -4.28
CA SER A 76 11.27 -19.45 -5.03
C SER A 76 12.39 -18.56 -5.61
N ALA A 77 13.54 -19.17 -5.90
CA ALA A 77 14.67 -18.47 -6.52
C ALA A 77 14.28 -17.87 -7.87
N GLU A 78 13.49 -18.62 -8.64
CA GLU A 78 12.97 -18.24 -9.93
C GLU A 78 12.05 -17.02 -9.81
N THR A 79 11.08 -17.06 -8.90
CA THR A 79 10.12 -15.96 -8.70
C THR A 79 10.82 -14.68 -8.23
N LEU A 80 11.74 -14.76 -7.27
CA LEU A 80 12.45 -13.57 -6.78
C LEU A 80 13.40 -12.99 -7.84
N ALA A 81 14.07 -13.84 -8.62
CA ALA A 81 14.91 -13.41 -9.74
C ALA A 81 14.08 -12.70 -10.82
N GLU A 82 12.92 -13.26 -11.17
CA GLU A 82 12.00 -12.66 -12.14
C GLU A 82 11.46 -11.31 -11.65
N LYS A 83 11.04 -11.21 -10.39
CA LYS A 83 10.62 -9.94 -9.79
C LYS A 83 11.73 -8.90 -9.91
N ASN A 84 12.94 -9.23 -9.48
CA ASN A 84 14.08 -8.31 -9.55
C ASN A 84 14.39 -7.87 -10.99
N GLN A 85 14.30 -8.78 -11.97
CA GLN A 85 14.48 -8.44 -13.37
C GLN A 85 13.42 -7.44 -13.86
N GLN A 86 12.16 -7.62 -13.48
CA GLN A 86 11.09 -6.66 -13.82
C GLN A 86 11.29 -5.32 -13.11
N THR A 87 11.67 -5.32 -11.82
CA THR A 87 12.01 -4.09 -11.09
C THR A 87 13.17 -3.33 -11.75
N LEU A 88 14.23 -4.04 -12.19
CA LEU A 88 15.35 -3.46 -12.94
C LEU A 88 14.90 -2.78 -14.25
N GLN A 89 13.97 -3.40 -14.98
CA GLN A 89 13.43 -2.83 -16.22
C GLN A 89 12.65 -1.54 -15.94
N ILE A 90 11.78 -1.53 -14.94
CA ILE A 90 11.01 -0.34 -14.55
C ILE A 90 11.96 0.78 -14.10
N LEU A 91 12.94 0.45 -13.25
CA LEU A 91 13.96 1.39 -12.79
C LEU A 91 14.76 1.98 -13.96
N HIS A 92 15.10 1.16 -14.96
CA HIS A 92 15.79 1.64 -16.15
C HIS A 92 14.94 2.65 -16.92
N THR A 93 13.67 2.33 -17.19
CA THR A 93 12.72 3.24 -17.84
C THR A 93 12.60 4.56 -17.08
N LEU A 94 12.44 4.51 -15.76
CA LEU A 94 12.35 5.71 -14.91
C LEU A 94 13.61 6.59 -14.93
N LYS A 95 14.78 5.98 -15.10
CA LYS A 95 16.05 6.71 -15.24
C LYS A 95 16.19 7.41 -16.60
N GLN A 96 15.45 6.99 -17.62
CA GLN A 96 15.44 7.61 -18.95
C GLN A 96 14.38 8.72 -19.11
N LEU A 97 13.39 8.79 -18.21
CA LEU A 97 12.34 9.81 -18.22
C LEU A 97 12.92 11.24 -18.25
N ASP A 98 12.55 12.05 -19.26
CA ASP A 98 12.99 13.45 -19.33
C ASP A 98 12.29 14.30 -18.27
N ARG A 99 13.06 14.75 -17.28
CA ARG A 99 12.54 15.52 -16.15
C ARG A 99 12.48 17.02 -16.39
N LYS A 100 12.96 17.54 -17.53
CA LYS A 100 13.07 18.98 -17.78
C LYS A 100 11.72 19.68 -17.87
N ASN A 101 10.72 19.00 -18.40
CA ASN A 101 9.38 19.55 -18.63
C ASN A 101 8.35 19.08 -17.59
N LEU A 102 8.77 18.26 -16.62
CA LEU A 102 7.90 17.79 -15.55
C LEU A 102 7.55 18.91 -14.57
N SER A 103 6.37 18.80 -13.96
CA SER A 103 6.01 19.67 -12.84
C SER A 103 6.95 19.43 -11.65
N LYS A 104 7.05 20.38 -10.72
CA LYS A 104 7.84 20.19 -9.50
C LYS A 104 7.38 18.96 -8.70
N SER A 105 6.08 18.70 -8.68
CA SER A 105 5.51 17.53 -8.00
C SER A 105 5.93 16.23 -8.69
N ASP A 106 5.91 16.19 -10.02
CA ASP A 106 6.29 15.01 -10.79
C ASP A 106 7.78 14.70 -10.67
N VAL A 107 8.64 15.73 -10.62
CA VAL A 107 10.08 15.53 -10.34
C VAL A 107 10.28 14.89 -8.96
N ILE A 108 9.51 15.30 -7.96
CA ILE A 108 9.56 14.71 -6.61
C ILE A 108 9.05 13.28 -6.62
N ASN A 109 7.89 13.02 -7.25
CA ASN A 109 7.31 11.68 -7.37
C ASN A 109 8.26 10.72 -8.10
N ALA A 110 8.85 11.14 -9.22
CA ALA A 110 9.83 10.37 -9.97
C ALA A 110 11.08 10.07 -9.13
N LYS A 111 11.53 11.03 -8.31
CA LYS A 111 12.66 10.79 -7.40
C LYS A 111 12.31 9.76 -6.33
N ILE A 112 11.16 9.89 -5.67
CA ILE A 112 10.72 8.94 -4.63
C ILE A 112 10.65 7.53 -5.21
N LEU A 113 9.98 7.36 -6.35
CA LEU A 113 9.86 6.07 -7.00
C LEU A 113 11.22 5.49 -7.41
N GLN A 114 12.14 6.33 -7.90
CA GLN A 114 13.48 5.87 -8.26
C GLN A 114 14.24 5.34 -7.04
N GLU A 115 14.17 6.02 -5.89
CA GLU A 115 14.83 5.56 -4.66
C GLU A 115 14.21 4.25 -4.17
N GLN A 116 12.88 4.11 -4.23
CA GLN A 116 12.19 2.87 -3.85
C GLN A 116 12.61 1.68 -4.73
N LEU A 117 12.54 1.84 -6.05
CA LEU A 117 12.94 0.80 -7.02
C LEU A 117 14.42 0.46 -6.91
N GLN A 118 15.29 1.46 -6.71
CA GLN A 118 16.72 1.25 -6.52
C GLN A 118 16.98 0.45 -5.24
N ASN A 119 16.30 0.80 -4.15
CA ASN A 119 16.40 0.05 -2.90
C ASN A 119 15.94 -1.40 -3.05
N GLU A 120 14.82 -1.66 -3.73
CA GLU A 120 14.35 -3.03 -4.00
C GLU A 120 15.39 -3.86 -4.79
N VAL A 121 15.97 -3.27 -5.85
CA VAL A 121 17.03 -3.91 -6.63
C VAL A 121 18.27 -4.17 -5.78
N ASP A 122 18.67 -3.21 -4.95
CA ASP A 122 19.84 -3.34 -4.09
C ASP A 122 19.60 -4.40 -2.99
N MET A 123 18.41 -4.48 -2.40
CA MET A 123 18.05 -5.55 -1.46
C MET A 123 18.21 -6.93 -2.09
N TYR A 124 17.76 -7.13 -3.34
CA TYR A 124 17.98 -8.39 -4.02
C TYR A 124 19.48 -8.64 -4.28
N ARG A 125 20.19 -7.64 -4.82
CA ARG A 125 21.62 -7.70 -5.15
C ARG A 125 22.49 -8.00 -3.93
N PHE A 126 22.15 -7.45 -2.77
CA PHE A 126 22.87 -7.66 -1.51
C PHE A 126 22.29 -8.81 -0.67
N HIS A 127 21.48 -9.68 -1.30
CA HIS A 127 20.97 -10.91 -0.70
C HIS A 127 20.13 -10.71 0.57
N ASP A 128 19.36 -9.62 0.66
CA ASP A 128 18.44 -9.39 1.78
C ASP A 128 17.48 -10.58 2.01
N HIS A 129 17.00 -11.17 0.91
CA HIS A 129 16.15 -12.36 0.92
C HIS A 129 16.81 -13.61 1.55
N TYR A 130 18.13 -13.63 1.80
CA TYR A 130 18.80 -14.73 2.52
C TYR A 130 18.59 -14.63 4.04
N LEU A 131 18.07 -13.50 4.51
CA LEU A 131 17.86 -13.18 5.92
C LEU A 131 16.37 -12.99 6.25
N PRO A 132 15.49 -13.99 6.05
CA PRO A 132 14.05 -13.85 6.31
C PRO A 132 13.66 -13.83 7.80
N ILE A 133 14.65 -13.68 8.70
CA ILE A 133 14.47 -13.55 10.15
C ILE A 133 15.40 -12.46 10.69
N THR A 134 14.92 -11.73 11.70
CA THR A 134 15.66 -10.73 12.46
C THR A 134 15.60 -11.04 13.95
N ALA A 135 16.15 -10.17 14.81
CA ALA A 135 16.00 -10.30 16.26
C ALA A 135 14.54 -10.12 16.74
N GLU A 136 13.75 -9.36 15.99
CA GLU A 136 12.42 -8.88 16.41
C GLU A 136 11.28 -9.55 15.64
N SER A 137 11.59 -10.21 14.52
CA SER A 137 10.58 -10.73 13.61
C SER A 137 11.07 -11.82 12.68
N GLY A 138 10.15 -12.45 11.96
CA GLY A 138 10.48 -13.42 10.92
C GLY A 138 9.22 -14.00 10.29
N PHE A 139 9.40 -14.74 9.21
CA PHE A 139 8.31 -15.36 8.48
C PHE A 139 7.43 -16.28 9.35
N HIS A 140 8.02 -16.94 10.35
CA HIS A 140 7.34 -17.82 11.30
C HIS A 140 6.40 -17.07 12.25
N ALA A 141 6.73 -15.81 12.60
CA ALA A 141 5.86 -14.95 13.39
C ALA A 141 4.78 -14.29 12.53
N TYR A 142 5.15 -13.79 11.34
CA TYR A 142 4.21 -13.10 10.45
C TYR A 142 3.14 -14.02 9.88
N ILE A 143 3.44 -15.29 9.62
CA ILE A 143 2.48 -16.20 8.99
C ILE A 143 1.20 -16.40 9.82
N ALA A 144 1.24 -16.16 11.14
CA ALA A 144 0.05 -16.18 11.98
C ALA A 144 -0.99 -15.09 11.60
N SER A 145 -0.58 -14.04 10.88
CA SER A 145 -1.46 -12.98 10.39
C SER A 145 -2.55 -13.49 9.44
N ILE A 146 -2.36 -14.62 8.77
CA ILE A 146 -3.35 -15.17 7.83
C ILE A 146 -4.67 -15.52 8.53
N ALA A 147 -4.64 -15.72 9.86
CA ALA A 147 -5.83 -15.93 10.70
C ALA A 147 -6.57 -14.63 11.05
N LYS A 148 -6.03 -13.46 10.69
CA LYS A 148 -6.70 -12.15 10.80
C LYS A 148 -7.55 -11.81 9.57
N ALA A 149 -7.70 -12.75 8.64
CA ALA A 149 -8.56 -12.60 7.47
C ALA A 149 -10.04 -12.42 7.86
N ARG A 150 -10.86 -12.00 6.90
CA ARG A 150 -12.32 -12.03 7.03
C ARG A 150 -12.81 -13.47 7.04
N PHE A 151 -13.87 -13.77 7.78
CA PHE A 151 -14.50 -15.11 7.88
C PHE A 151 -16.03 -15.02 7.82
N ASN A 152 -16.55 -14.31 6.81
CA ASN A 152 -17.97 -13.98 6.71
C ASN A 152 -18.73 -14.87 5.70
N SER A 153 -18.01 -15.63 4.86
CA SER A 153 -18.58 -16.50 3.85
C SER A 153 -17.87 -17.86 3.81
N ILE A 154 -18.50 -18.88 3.20
CA ILE A 154 -17.86 -20.19 2.98
C ILE A 154 -16.55 -20.04 2.18
N GLU A 155 -16.53 -19.14 1.20
CA GLU A 155 -15.37 -18.85 0.36
C GLU A 155 -14.18 -18.32 1.20
N ASP A 156 -14.44 -17.44 2.18
CA ASP A 156 -13.41 -16.93 3.08
C ASP A 156 -12.70 -18.07 3.85
N TYR A 157 -13.47 -19.05 4.36
CA TYR A 157 -12.90 -20.23 5.01
C TYR A 157 -12.12 -21.12 4.02
N GLN A 158 -12.60 -21.26 2.79
CA GLN A 158 -11.90 -22.03 1.76
C GLN A 158 -10.55 -21.40 1.39
N HIS A 159 -10.49 -20.07 1.28
CA HIS A 159 -9.26 -19.32 1.07
C HIS A 159 -8.27 -19.53 2.23
N TYR A 160 -8.73 -19.44 3.47
CA TYR A 160 -7.90 -19.71 4.64
C TYR A 160 -7.34 -21.14 4.66
N LEU A 161 -8.20 -22.14 4.41
CA LEU A 161 -7.77 -23.54 4.32
C LEU A 161 -6.76 -23.77 3.17
N ALA A 162 -6.93 -23.06 2.05
CA ALA A 162 -5.99 -23.11 0.92
C ALA A 162 -4.62 -22.50 1.28
N LYS A 163 -4.58 -21.42 2.06
CA LYS A 163 -3.32 -20.88 2.60
C LYS A 163 -2.65 -21.85 3.57
N LEU A 164 -3.40 -22.47 4.48
CA LEU A 164 -2.85 -23.47 5.41
C LEU A 164 -2.21 -24.65 4.68
N LYS A 165 -2.80 -25.12 3.58
CA LYS A 165 -2.23 -26.17 2.73
C LYS A 165 -0.92 -25.77 2.05
N GLN A 166 -0.64 -24.48 1.88
CA GLN A 166 0.58 -23.97 1.26
C GLN A 166 1.72 -23.72 2.27
N LEU A 167 1.46 -23.80 3.58
CA LEU A 167 2.50 -23.59 4.59
C LEU A 167 3.74 -24.45 4.39
N PRO A 168 3.65 -25.76 4.05
CA PRO A 168 4.86 -26.56 3.79
C PRO A 168 5.73 -26.00 2.66
N ARG A 169 5.12 -25.52 1.56
CA ARG A 169 5.84 -24.86 0.45
C ARG A 169 6.50 -23.57 0.94
N TYR A 170 5.72 -22.71 1.59
CA TYR A 170 6.19 -21.40 2.06
C TYR A 170 7.38 -21.54 3.02
N PHE A 171 7.28 -22.42 4.02
CA PHE A 171 8.36 -22.69 4.97
C PHE A 171 9.58 -23.33 4.30
N ALA A 172 9.39 -24.20 3.30
CA ALA A 172 10.50 -24.80 2.56
C ALA A 172 11.29 -23.74 1.78
N GLN A 173 10.61 -22.79 1.13
CA GLN A 173 11.26 -21.68 0.41
C GLN A 173 12.02 -20.75 1.38
N GLN A 174 11.42 -20.41 2.52
CA GLN A 174 12.10 -19.59 3.55
C GLN A 174 13.32 -20.30 4.14
N THR A 175 13.19 -21.61 4.43
CA THR A 175 14.31 -22.43 4.93
C THR A 175 15.42 -22.57 3.89
N TYR A 176 15.07 -22.63 2.60
CA TYR A 176 16.05 -22.63 1.52
C TYR A 176 16.91 -21.36 1.58
N TRP A 177 16.31 -20.19 1.74
CA TRP A 177 17.06 -18.94 1.84
C TRP A 177 17.91 -18.82 3.09
N LEU A 178 17.40 -19.26 4.25
CA LEU A 178 18.21 -19.34 5.47
C LEU A 178 19.45 -20.22 5.29
N LYS A 179 19.33 -21.32 4.54
CA LYS A 179 20.48 -22.18 4.20
C LYS A 179 21.48 -21.47 3.26
N GLN A 180 21.00 -20.68 2.30
CA GLN A 180 21.89 -19.84 1.47
C GLN A 180 22.59 -18.77 2.31
N GLY A 181 21.89 -18.13 3.24
CA GLY A 181 22.47 -17.18 4.20
C GLY A 181 23.56 -17.81 5.05
N LEU A 182 23.29 -18.98 5.64
CA LEU A 182 24.28 -19.75 6.39
C LEU A 182 25.53 -20.09 5.56
N ALA A 183 25.34 -20.56 4.33
CA ALA A 183 26.45 -20.93 3.45
C ALA A 183 27.31 -19.73 3.01
N SER A 184 26.73 -18.53 2.96
CA SER A 184 27.39 -17.30 2.53
C SER A 184 27.85 -16.38 3.68
N GLY A 185 27.62 -16.78 4.94
CA GLY A 185 27.93 -15.98 6.12
C GLY A 185 26.98 -14.80 6.35
N ILE A 186 25.82 -14.78 5.69
CA ILE A 186 24.77 -13.78 5.86
C ILE A 186 23.76 -14.33 6.88
N THR A 187 24.04 -14.06 8.15
CA THR A 187 23.22 -14.55 9.28
C THR A 187 23.02 -13.44 10.30
N PRO A 188 21.95 -13.49 11.12
CA PRO A 188 21.83 -12.59 12.26
C PRO A 188 23.01 -12.77 13.22
N ALA A 189 23.31 -11.75 14.02
CA ALA A 189 24.31 -11.87 15.06
C ALA A 189 23.88 -12.94 16.08
N LYS A 190 24.77 -13.86 16.45
CA LYS A 190 24.43 -14.99 17.35
C LYS A 190 23.68 -14.56 18.62
N ILE A 191 24.06 -13.43 19.23
CA ILE A 191 23.44 -12.93 20.46
C ILE A 191 21.95 -12.62 20.28
N THR A 192 21.51 -12.26 19.07
CA THR A 192 20.11 -11.94 18.78
C THR A 192 19.24 -13.17 18.59
N LEU A 193 19.83 -14.36 18.53
CA LEU A 193 19.10 -15.63 18.44
C LEU A 193 18.87 -16.28 19.81
N ASN A 194 19.42 -15.72 20.88
CA ASN A 194 19.16 -16.21 22.23
C ASN A 194 17.72 -15.87 22.64
N GLY A 195 16.92 -16.89 22.93
CA GLY A 195 15.50 -16.70 23.26
C GLY A 195 14.63 -16.37 22.05
N PHE A 196 15.10 -16.68 20.84
CA PHE A 196 14.30 -16.54 19.62
C PHE A 196 13.13 -17.54 19.66
N GLU A 197 11.91 -17.02 19.64
CA GLU A 197 10.63 -17.75 19.55
C GLU A 197 10.12 -17.78 18.11
#